data_AF-A0A923H916-F1
#
_entry.id   AF-A0A923H916-F1
#
_cell.length_a   1.000
_cell.length_b   1.000
_cell.length_c   1.000
_cell.angle_alpha   90.00
_cell.angle_beta   90.00
_cell.angle_gamma   90.00
#
_symmetry.space_group_name_H-M   'P 1'
#
loop_
_entity.id
_entity.type
_entity.pdbx_description
1 polymer ?
#
loop_
_entity_poly.entity_id
_entity_poly.type
_entity_poly.pdbx_seq_one_letter_code
_entity_poly.pdbx_strand_id
1 'polypeptide(L)'
;MKQHLLFLAIILTPFLSKSQTNTEEALLSVETQEQAKDFVENKYAFESKIFTFNEEKHKTQLAKALFKLQKSQVKSVETEREKTLYKILEKTSKTYYRVAYIVLDGSTYSYQSIQNLREKLIEKHKNGTPFSVLAHQYSMDDNAKKGGDTGWFTIGDLSASFEEAIITESRGLEDIYTIDLAPEQLYYLVLQTHESKDISEIKVLKIVEPIE
;
A
#
# COMPACT_ATOMS: atom_id res chain seq x y z
N MET A 1 -14.01 38.28 -78.23
CA MET A 1 -13.14 38.75 -77.13
C MET A 1 -13.79 38.30 -75.83
N LYS A 2 -13.15 37.37 -75.12
CA LYS A 2 -13.63 36.78 -73.86
C LYS A 2 -13.31 37.73 -72.70
N GLN A 3 -14.26 38.00 -71.82
CA GLN A 3 -13.99 38.44 -70.45
C GLN A 3 -14.57 37.40 -69.51
N HIS A 4 -13.70 36.74 -68.75
CA HIS A 4 -14.03 35.74 -67.75
C HIS A 4 -14.39 36.44 -66.45
N LEU A 5 -15.60 36.20 -65.95
CA LEU A 5 -16.04 36.57 -64.61
C LEU A 5 -15.42 35.56 -63.62
N LEU A 6 -14.50 36.00 -62.77
CA LEU A 6 -13.95 35.18 -61.68
C LEU A 6 -14.98 35.11 -60.54
N PHE A 7 -15.57 33.92 -60.33
CA PHE A 7 -16.29 33.60 -59.10
C PHE A 7 -15.27 33.20 -58.01
N LEU A 8 -15.17 34.01 -56.97
CA LEU A 8 -14.42 33.67 -55.76
C LEU A 8 -15.26 32.72 -54.91
N ALA A 9 -14.98 31.42 -55.00
CA ALA A 9 -15.59 30.41 -54.12
C ALA A 9 -14.94 30.48 -52.74
N ILE A 10 -15.67 31.01 -51.75
CA ILE A 10 -15.29 30.91 -50.34
C ILE A 10 -15.54 29.46 -49.92
N ILE A 11 -14.48 28.65 -49.91
CA ILE A 11 -14.48 27.31 -49.32
C ILE A 11 -14.52 27.50 -47.81
N LEU A 12 -15.71 27.39 -47.22
CA LEU A 12 -15.85 27.19 -45.78
C LEU A 12 -15.29 25.80 -45.46
N THR A 13 -14.04 25.74 -45.03
CA THR A 13 -13.49 24.52 -44.47
C THR A 13 -14.24 24.25 -43.15
N PRO A 14 -14.80 23.05 -42.95
CA PRO A 14 -15.33 22.71 -41.64
C PRO A 14 -14.14 22.70 -40.68
N PHE A 15 -14.14 23.65 -39.74
CA PHE A 15 -13.34 23.52 -38.54
C PHE A 15 -13.70 22.17 -37.92
N LEU A 16 -12.75 21.24 -37.94
CA LEU A 16 -12.82 20.05 -37.11
C LEU A 16 -12.77 20.54 -35.66
N SER A 17 -13.95 20.69 -35.04
CA SER A 17 -14.05 20.75 -33.60
C SER A 17 -13.28 19.55 -33.05
N LYS A 18 -12.14 19.79 -32.39
CA LYS A 18 -11.58 18.80 -31.48
C LYS A 18 -12.70 18.54 -30.47
N SER A 19 -13.38 17.41 -30.59
CA SER A 19 -14.22 16.89 -29.52
C SER A 19 -13.38 17.00 -28.25
N GLN A 20 -13.79 17.83 -27.30
CA GLN A 20 -13.22 17.78 -25.97
C GLN A 20 -13.63 16.42 -25.43
N THR A 21 -12.77 15.42 -25.60
CA THR A 21 -12.93 14.14 -24.92
C THR A 21 -13.00 14.46 -23.44
N ASN A 22 -14.15 14.14 -22.84
CA ASN A 22 -14.35 14.25 -21.41
C ASN A 22 -13.21 13.48 -20.73
N THR A 23 -12.61 14.06 -19.70
CA THR A 23 -11.48 13.49 -18.96
C THR A 23 -11.72 12.05 -18.54
N GLU A 24 -12.96 11.74 -18.16
CA GLU A 24 -13.38 10.40 -17.81
C GLU A 24 -13.22 9.39 -18.96
N GLU A 25 -13.55 9.79 -20.20
CA GLU A 25 -13.35 8.98 -21.40
C GLU A 25 -11.86 8.84 -21.74
N ALA A 26 -11.11 9.92 -21.63
CA ALA A 26 -9.66 9.91 -21.88
C ALA A 26 -8.89 9.04 -20.86
N LEU A 27 -9.39 8.93 -19.62
CA LEU A 27 -8.84 8.03 -18.60
C LEU A 27 -9.08 6.55 -18.90
N LEU A 28 -10.00 6.19 -19.80
CA LEU A 28 -10.24 4.80 -20.14
C LEU A 28 -9.00 4.16 -20.77
N SER A 29 -8.27 4.90 -21.60
CA SER A 29 -7.03 4.44 -22.27
C SER A 29 -5.77 4.49 -21.40
N VAL A 30 -5.86 5.01 -20.17
CA VAL A 30 -4.72 5.04 -19.25
C VAL A 30 -4.64 3.72 -18.48
N GLU A 31 -3.65 2.90 -18.79
CA GLU A 31 -3.50 1.55 -18.21
C GLU A 31 -2.29 1.40 -17.30
N THR A 32 -1.23 2.18 -17.54
CA THR A 32 0.05 2.09 -16.82
C THR A 32 0.33 3.32 -15.98
N GLN A 33 1.25 3.16 -15.02
CA GLN A 33 1.73 4.27 -14.20
C GLN A 33 2.48 5.33 -15.03
N GLU A 34 3.17 4.92 -16.08
CA GLU A 34 3.85 5.84 -17.01
C GLU A 34 2.85 6.66 -17.82
N GLN A 35 1.86 6.01 -18.43
CA GLN A 35 0.77 6.69 -19.13
C GLN A 35 0.00 7.62 -18.19
N ALA A 36 -0.19 7.23 -16.93
CA ALA A 36 -0.83 8.08 -15.93
C ALA A 36 -0.01 9.33 -15.61
N LYS A 37 1.32 9.22 -15.54
CA LYS A 37 2.21 10.37 -15.37
C LYS A 37 2.15 11.29 -16.59
N ASP A 38 2.27 10.74 -17.80
CA ASP A 38 2.18 11.50 -19.04
C ASP A 38 0.83 12.23 -19.17
N PHE A 39 -0.27 11.56 -18.80
CA PHE A 39 -1.60 12.14 -18.81
C PHE A 39 -1.72 13.34 -17.87
N VAL A 40 -1.10 13.24 -16.70
CA VAL A 40 -1.08 14.28 -15.67
C VAL A 40 -0.24 15.48 -16.08
N GLU A 41 0.99 15.24 -16.54
CA GLU A 41 1.96 16.30 -16.88
C GLU A 41 1.46 17.18 -18.03
N ASN A 42 0.69 16.60 -18.96
CA ASN A 42 0.17 17.31 -20.12
C ASN A 42 -1.16 18.07 -19.87
N LYS A 43 -1.91 17.79 -18.79
CA LYS A 43 -3.29 18.31 -18.62
C LYS A 43 -3.70 18.74 -17.19
N TYR A 44 -3.08 18.23 -16.12
CA TYR A 44 -3.58 18.36 -14.72
C TYR A 44 -2.48 18.59 -13.67
N ALA A 45 -1.49 19.42 -13.97
CA ALA A 45 -0.27 19.60 -13.16
C ALA A 45 -0.48 19.98 -11.67
N PHE A 46 -1.69 20.30 -11.21
CA PHE A 46 -1.92 20.81 -9.86
C PHE A 46 -2.48 19.83 -8.82
N GLU A 47 -3.19 18.74 -9.16
CA GLU A 47 -3.87 17.93 -8.11
C GLU A 47 -3.93 16.40 -8.30
N SER A 48 -3.23 15.86 -9.29
CA SER A 48 -3.24 14.41 -9.48
C SER A 48 -2.19 13.70 -8.64
N LYS A 49 -2.59 12.64 -7.95
CA LYS A 49 -1.71 11.79 -7.14
C LYS A 49 -2.04 10.32 -7.40
N ILE A 50 -0.99 9.49 -7.49
CA ILE A 50 -1.14 8.05 -7.51
C ILE A 50 -1.08 7.56 -6.06
N PHE A 51 -2.13 6.87 -5.64
CA PHE A 51 -2.26 6.32 -4.30
C PHE A 51 -2.23 4.80 -4.34
N THR A 52 -1.57 4.19 -3.37
CA THR A 52 -1.69 2.75 -3.10
C THR A 52 -2.71 2.54 -2.00
N PHE A 53 -3.78 1.81 -2.29
CA PHE A 53 -4.73 1.35 -1.28
C PHE A 53 -4.44 -0.12 -0.98
N ASN A 54 -4.24 -0.42 0.30
CA ASN A 54 -4.20 -1.75 0.86
C ASN A 54 -5.55 -2.10 1.48
N GLU A 55 -6.12 -3.27 1.15
CA GLU A 55 -7.48 -3.67 1.53
C GLU A 55 -7.67 -3.80 3.04
N GLU A 56 -6.63 -4.18 3.79
CA GLU A 56 -6.68 -4.23 5.25
C GLU A 56 -6.57 -2.86 5.90
N LYS A 57 -5.73 -1.96 5.37
CA LYS A 57 -5.50 -0.65 5.96
C LYS A 57 -6.61 0.36 5.60
N HIS A 58 -7.23 0.24 4.43
CA HIS A 58 -8.18 1.23 3.91
C HIS A 58 -9.62 0.69 3.85
N LYS A 59 -10.40 0.98 4.91
CA LYS A 59 -11.77 0.47 5.07
C LYS A 59 -12.89 1.49 4.76
N THR A 60 -12.54 2.66 4.21
CA THR A 60 -13.52 3.70 3.85
C THR A 60 -14.50 3.22 2.76
N GLN A 61 -15.67 3.84 2.67
CA GLN A 61 -16.65 3.49 1.62
C GLN A 61 -16.06 3.67 0.21
N LEU A 62 -15.28 4.74 0.00
CA LEU A 62 -14.55 4.96 -1.24
C LEU A 62 -13.58 3.82 -1.52
N ALA A 63 -12.71 3.45 -0.57
CA ALA A 63 -11.76 2.37 -0.75
C ALA A 63 -12.46 1.05 -1.13
N LYS A 64 -13.52 0.69 -0.41
CA LYS A 64 -14.35 -0.50 -0.73
C LYS A 64 -14.93 -0.44 -2.14
N ALA A 65 -15.34 0.73 -2.62
CA ALA A 65 -15.81 0.91 -3.99
C ALA A 65 -14.68 0.77 -5.01
N LEU A 66 -13.48 1.32 -4.71
CA LEU A 66 -12.31 1.25 -5.58
C LEU A 66 -11.79 -0.19 -5.74
N PHE A 67 -11.79 -1.01 -4.68
CA PHE A 67 -11.42 -2.43 -4.80
C PHE A 67 -12.33 -3.22 -5.75
N LYS A 68 -13.61 -2.86 -5.83
CA LYS A 68 -14.60 -3.46 -6.74
C LYS A 68 -14.52 -2.94 -8.18
N LEU A 69 -13.90 -1.77 -8.40
CA LEU A 69 -13.84 -1.09 -9.69
C LEU A 69 -12.89 -1.81 -10.65
N GLN A 70 -13.32 -2.15 -11.87
CA GLN A 70 -12.45 -2.78 -12.87
C GLN A 70 -11.44 -1.79 -13.45
N LYS A 71 -10.29 -2.27 -13.96
CA LYS A 71 -9.30 -1.38 -14.60
C LYS A 71 -9.86 -0.61 -15.79
N SER A 72 -10.82 -1.17 -16.53
CA SER A 72 -11.50 -0.50 -17.64
C SER A 72 -12.53 0.55 -17.22
N GLN A 73 -12.75 0.74 -15.91
CA GLN A 73 -13.73 1.68 -15.39
C GLN A 73 -13.05 2.89 -14.75
N VAL A 74 -13.79 4.00 -14.71
CA VAL A 74 -13.46 5.20 -13.94
C VAL A 74 -14.58 5.40 -12.93
N LYS A 75 -14.22 5.84 -11.73
CA LYS A 75 -15.19 6.27 -10.72
C LYS A 75 -15.11 7.78 -10.56
N SER A 76 -16.23 8.46 -10.78
CA SER A 76 -16.40 9.88 -10.45
C SER A 76 -17.01 10.05 -9.05
N VAL A 77 -16.57 11.09 -8.34
CA VAL A 77 -17.16 11.60 -7.11
C VAL A 77 -17.23 13.12 -7.25
N GLU A 78 -18.44 13.67 -7.26
CA GLU A 78 -18.68 15.10 -7.44
C GLU A 78 -19.13 15.74 -6.14
N THR A 79 -18.65 16.94 -5.88
CA THR A 79 -19.08 17.82 -4.80
C THR A 79 -19.68 19.10 -5.40
N GLU A 80 -19.96 20.14 -4.62
CA GLU A 80 -20.37 21.44 -5.18
C GLU A 80 -19.19 22.24 -5.79
N ARG A 81 -17.94 21.85 -5.50
CA ARG A 81 -16.74 22.63 -5.86
C ARG A 81 -15.84 21.93 -6.87
N GLU A 82 -15.78 20.61 -6.78
CA GLU A 82 -14.85 19.80 -7.56
C GLU A 82 -15.45 18.45 -7.94
N LYS A 83 -15.00 17.93 -9.07
CA LYS A 83 -15.18 16.57 -9.56
C LYS A 83 -13.87 15.81 -9.38
N THR A 84 -13.90 14.72 -8.61
CA THR A 84 -12.76 13.82 -8.45
C THR A 84 -12.96 12.54 -9.26
N LEU A 85 -12.00 12.22 -10.12
CA LEU A 85 -11.94 11.00 -10.91
C LEU A 85 -10.92 10.02 -10.32
N TYR A 86 -11.29 8.74 -10.26
CA TYR A 86 -10.43 7.65 -9.80
C TYR A 86 -10.32 6.58 -10.87
N LYS A 87 -9.09 6.23 -11.25
CA LYS A 87 -8.77 5.17 -12.23
C LYS A 87 -7.85 4.13 -11.61
N ILE A 88 -8.21 2.86 -11.72
CA ILE A 88 -7.35 1.76 -11.26
C ILE A 88 -6.25 1.51 -12.29
N LEU A 89 -5.00 1.69 -11.88
CA LEU A 89 -3.81 1.43 -12.70
C LEU A 89 -3.27 0.02 -12.48
N GLU A 90 -3.37 -0.49 -11.26
CA GLU A 90 -2.82 -1.79 -10.89
C GLU A 90 -3.72 -2.43 -9.85
N LYS A 91 -3.90 -3.75 -9.96
CA LYS A 91 -4.48 -4.59 -8.93
C LYS A 91 -3.54 -5.76 -8.71
N THR A 92 -3.08 -5.92 -7.48
CA THR A 92 -2.23 -7.03 -7.07
C THR A 92 -2.79 -7.68 -5.81
N SER A 93 -2.39 -8.93 -5.60
CA SER A 93 -2.60 -9.64 -4.35
C SER A 93 -1.23 -10.07 -3.88
N LYS A 94 -0.89 -9.77 -2.63
CA LYS A 94 0.38 -10.16 -2.01
C LYS A 94 0.09 -10.89 -0.72
N THR A 95 0.94 -11.85 -0.37
CA THR A 95 0.87 -12.54 0.92
C THR A 95 1.43 -11.65 2.01
N TYR A 96 0.64 -11.43 3.05
CA TYR A 96 1.01 -10.68 4.25
C TYR A 96 1.11 -11.59 5.46
N TYR A 97 1.96 -11.19 6.39
CA TYR A 97 2.25 -11.85 7.65
C TYR A 97 1.94 -10.89 8.79
N ARG A 98 1.62 -11.43 9.97
CA ARG A 98 1.44 -10.63 11.18
C ARG A 98 1.84 -11.44 12.41
N VAL A 99 2.82 -10.93 13.13
CA VAL A 99 3.36 -11.55 14.34
C VAL A 99 3.45 -10.50 15.44
N ALA A 100 3.67 -10.94 16.67
CA ALA A 100 4.16 -10.07 17.72
C ALA A 100 5.60 -10.45 18.06
N TYR A 101 6.47 -9.49 18.34
CA TYR A 101 7.84 -9.77 18.75
C TYR A 101 8.30 -8.94 19.95
N ILE A 102 9.31 -9.48 20.65
CA ILE A 102 10.15 -8.80 21.62
C ILE A 102 11.56 -8.88 21.09
N VAL A 103 12.22 -7.75 20.85
CA VAL A 103 13.63 -7.74 20.43
C VAL A 103 14.53 -7.31 21.59
N LEU A 104 15.66 -8.00 21.72
CA LEU A 104 16.70 -7.74 22.71
C LEU A 104 18.01 -7.46 21.98
N ASP A 105 18.70 -6.40 22.39
CA ASP A 105 19.93 -5.92 21.76
C ASP A 105 21.18 -6.50 22.45
N GLY A 106 21.97 -7.26 21.69
CA GLY A 106 23.23 -7.87 22.12
C GLY A 106 24.35 -6.88 22.43
N SER A 107 24.24 -5.64 21.94
CA SER A 107 25.14 -4.56 22.33
C SER A 107 24.88 -4.07 23.77
N THR A 108 23.68 -4.32 24.30
CA THR A 108 23.28 -3.93 25.66
C THR A 108 23.41 -5.09 26.64
N TYR A 109 23.04 -6.30 26.23
CA TYR A 109 23.05 -7.49 27.09
C TYR A 109 23.89 -8.61 26.48
N SER A 110 24.60 -9.37 27.31
CA SER A 110 25.32 -10.55 26.82
C SER A 110 24.34 -11.59 26.27
N TYR A 111 24.78 -12.37 25.27
CA TYR A 111 23.98 -13.45 24.67
C TYR A 111 23.38 -14.38 25.74
N GLN A 112 24.16 -14.81 26.72
CA GLN A 112 23.66 -15.66 27.80
C GLN A 112 22.54 -15.00 28.61
N SER A 113 22.65 -13.69 28.89
CA SER A 113 21.61 -12.94 29.61
C SER A 113 20.33 -12.84 28.78
N ILE A 114 20.47 -12.64 27.47
CA ILE A 114 19.36 -12.61 26.51
C ILE A 114 18.64 -13.96 26.46
N GLN A 115 19.37 -15.08 26.36
CA GLN A 115 18.78 -16.42 26.37
C GLN A 115 18.00 -16.69 27.66
N ASN A 116 18.63 -16.41 28.81
CA ASN A 116 17.98 -16.56 30.12
C ASN A 116 16.73 -15.68 30.24
N LEU A 117 16.74 -14.48 29.67
CA LEU A 117 15.57 -13.60 29.66
C LEU A 117 14.46 -14.17 28.78
N ARG A 118 14.77 -14.57 27.54
CA ARG A 118 13.78 -15.17 26.62
C ARG A 118 13.10 -16.39 27.24
N GLU A 119 13.85 -17.29 27.87
CA GLU A 119 13.29 -18.46 28.56
C GLU A 119 12.28 -18.04 29.65
N LYS A 120 12.64 -17.05 30.48
CA LYS A 120 11.72 -16.50 31.49
C LYS A 120 10.49 -15.85 30.88
N LEU A 121 10.63 -15.15 29.76
CA LEU A 121 9.49 -14.52 29.07
C LEU A 121 8.55 -15.58 28.48
N ILE A 122 9.09 -16.64 27.89
CA ILE A 122 8.32 -17.80 27.41
C ILE A 122 7.55 -18.43 28.57
N GLU A 123 8.20 -18.67 29.71
CA GLU A 123 7.56 -19.24 30.89
C GLU A 123 6.44 -18.34 31.42
N LYS A 124 6.69 -17.04 31.56
CA LYS A 124 5.68 -16.06 31.98
C LYS A 124 4.48 -16.05 31.05
N HIS A 125 4.71 -16.14 29.74
CA HIS A 125 3.65 -16.17 28.75
C HIS A 125 2.82 -17.46 28.86
N LYS A 126 3.48 -18.62 28.96
CA LYS A 126 2.83 -19.92 29.19
C LYS A 126 2.00 -19.95 30.48
N ASN A 127 2.44 -19.21 31.50
CA ASN A 127 1.72 -19.04 32.76
C ASN A 127 0.60 -17.98 32.71
N GLY A 128 0.24 -17.48 31.52
CA GLY A 128 -0.90 -16.61 31.29
C GLY A 128 -0.60 -15.11 31.25
N THR A 129 0.67 -14.69 31.34
CA THR A 129 1.02 -13.28 31.11
C THR A 129 0.81 -12.94 29.63
N PRO A 130 0.03 -11.92 29.27
CA PRO A 130 -0.15 -11.57 27.86
C PRO A 130 1.18 -11.17 27.22
N PHE A 131 1.45 -11.69 26.02
CA PHE A 131 2.68 -11.37 25.28
C PHE A 131 2.86 -9.86 25.07
N SER A 132 1.75 -9.15 24.84
CA SER A 132 1.75 -7.70 24.68
C SER A 132 2.25 -6.94 25.90
N VAL A 133 2.00 -7.45 27.11
CA VAL A 133 2.53 -6.86 28.36
C VAL A 133 4.03 -7.09 28.46
N LEU A 134 4.49 -8.31 28.12
CA LEU A 134 5.92 -8.62 28.07
C LEU A 134 6.64 -7.76 27.02
N ALA A 135 6.05 -7.58 25.84
CA ALA A 135 6.62 -6.75 24.79
C ALA A 135 6.71 -5.27 25.18
N HIS A 136 5.68 -4.72 25.82
CA HIS A 136 5.74 -3.35 26.36
C HIS A 136 6.88 -3.17 27.36
N GLN A 137 7.15 -4.20 28.18
CA GLN A 137 8.12 -4.11 29.25
C GLN A 137 9.56 -4.38 28.78
N TYR A 138 9.76 -5.28 27.83
CA TYR A 138 11.08 -5.85 27.53
C TYR A 138 11.55 -5.64 26.10
N SER A 139 10.67 -5.30 25.15
CA SER A 139 11.11 -5.09 23.76
C SER A 139 11.91 -3.79 23.67
N MET A 140 13.06 -3.85 23.02
CA MET A 140 14.00 -2.74 22.86
C MET A 140 13.79 -1.95 21.56
N ASP A 141 12.66 -2.17 20.88
CA ASP A 141 12.27 -1.48 19.66
C ASP A 141 10.92 -0.78 19.82
N ASP A 142 10.59 0.12 18.90
CA ASP A 142 9.40 0.96 18.94
C ASP A 142 8.09 0.16 18.93
N ASN A 143 8.13 -1.11 18.50
CA ASN A 143 7.01 -2.03 18.57
C ASN A 143 6.52 -2.29 20.02
N ALA A 144 7.36 -2.02 21.03
CA ALA A 144 7.00 -2.14 22.45
C ALA A 144 5.71 -1.37 22.75
N LYS A 145 5.55 -0.16 22.18
CA LYS A 145 4.39 0.73 22.35
C LYS A 145 3.08 0.14 21.80
N LYS A 146 3.18 -0.89 20.95
CA LYS A 146 2.05 -1.61 20.34
C LYS A 146 1.91 -3.02 20.91
N GLY A 147 2.60 -3.33 22.00
CA GLY A 147 2.60 -4.66 22.59
C GLY A 147 3.22 -5.71 21.67
N GLY A 148 4.22 -5.32 20.89
CA GLY A 148 4.99 -6.23 20.05
C GLY A 148 4.41 -6.45 18.65
N ASP A 149 3.16 -6.05 18.40
CA ASP A 149 2.45 -6.30 17.14
C ASP A 149 3.09 -5.59 15.95
N THR A 150 3.39 -6.35 14.88
CA THR A 150 3.93 -5.82 13.62
C THR A 150 2.88 -5.09 12.78
N GLY A 151 1.59 -5.36 13.03
CA GLY A 151 0.56 -5.23 12.01
C GLY A 151 0.79 -6.18 10.83
N TRP A 152 -0.07 -6.08 9.82
CA TRP A 152 0.15 -6.82 8.56
C TRP A 152 1.33 -6.21 7.80
N PHE A 153 2.35 -7.02 7.54
CA PHE A 153 3.53 -6.68 6.73
C PHE A 153 3.71 -7.67 5.57
N THR A 154 4.32 -7.22 4.49
CA THR A 154 4.78 -8.04 3.36
C THR A 154 6.28 -7.78 3.14
N ILE A 155 6.92 -8.56 2.27
CA ILE A 155 8.32 -8.35 1.88
C ILE A 155 8.58 -6.89 1.51
N GLY A 156 9.60 -6.29 2.14
CA GLY A 156 10.03 -4.91 1.97
C GLY A 156 9.42 -3.90 2.96
N ASP A 157 8.58 -4.34 3.91
CA ASP A 157 8.00 -3.47 4.95
C ASP A 157 8.89 -3.39 6.20
N LEU A 158 9.66 -4.45 6.50
CA LEU A 158 10.56 -4.59 7.64
C LEU A 158 11.99 -4.92 7.17
N SER A 159 12.92 -5.18 8.11
CA SER A 159 14.28 -5.57 7.73
C SER A 159 14.28 -6.94 7.02
N ALA A 160 15.01 -7.03 5.92
CA ALA A 160 15.01 -8.22 5.07
C ALA A 160 15.40 -9.50 5.85
N SER A 161 16.37 -9.42 6.77
CA SER A 161 16.79 -10.57 7.58
C SER A 161 15.71 -11.03 8.57
N PHE A 162 14.90 -10.12 9.10
CA PHE A 162 13.77 -10.49 9.94
C PHE A 162 12.63 -11.09 9.11
N GLU A 163 12.28 -10.46 7.98
CA GLU A 163 11.24 -10.97 7.07
C GLU A 163 11.57 -12.39 6.60
N GLU A 164 12.80 -12.61 6.13
CA GLU A 164 13.26 -13.93 5.68
C GLU A 164 13.11 -14.98 6.78
N ALA A 165 13.49 -14.65 8.01
CA ALA A 165 13.38 -15.56 9.15
C ALA A 165 11.92 -15.92 9.51
N ILE A 166 10.97 -15.01 9.32
CA ILE A 166 9.54 -15.28 9.53
C ILE A 166 8.95 -16.10 8.38
N ILE A 167 9.35 -15.82 7.14
CA ILE A 167 8.75 -16.40 5.92
C ILE A 167 9.26 -17.82 5.66
N THR A 168 10.51 -18.12 6.00
CA THR A 168 11.17 -19.39 5.65
C THR A 168 10.53 -20.60 6.33
N GLU A 169 10.04 -20.45 7.56
CA GLU A 169 9.48 -21.55 8.34
C GLU A 169 8.02 -21.27 8.71
N SER A 170 7.12 -22.11 8.20
CA SER A 170 5.71 -22.03 8.60
C SER A 170 5.56 -22.43 10.07
N ARG A 171 4.96 -21.54 10.86
CA ARG A 171 4.68 -21.73 12.28
C ARG A 171 3.17 -21.81 12.50
N GLY A 172 2.73 -22.59 13.49
CA GLY A 172 1.33 -22.66 13.90
C GLY A 172 0.91 -21.40 14.66
N LEU A 173 -0.40 -21.13 14.70
CA LEU A 173 -0.96 -20.07 15.53
C LEU A 173 -0.58 -20.28 17.00
N GLU A 174 -0.28 -19.18 17.69
CA GLU A 174 0.15 -19.13 19.09
C GLU A 174 1.53 -19.78 19.36
N ASP A 175 2.25 -20.24 18.33
CA ASP A 175 3.62 -20.71 18.50
C ASP A 175 4.54 -19.56 18.93
N ILE A 176 5.38 -19.85 19.92
CA ILE A 176 6.42 -18.96 20.41
C ILE A 176 7.81 -19.52 20.11
N TYR A 177 8.65 -18.74 19.45
CA TYR A 177 9.96 -19.18 18.97
C TYR A 177 10.97 -18.02 18.96
N THR A 178 12.25 -18.34 18.82
CA THR A 178 13.34 -17.38 18.83
C THR A 178 13.96 -17.22 17.45
N ILE A 179 14.37 -16.00 17.11
CA ILE A 179 15.16 -15.70 15.92
C ILE A 179 16.43 -14.98 16.37
N ASP A 180 17.59 -15.49 15.95
CA ASP A 180 18.90 -14.91 16.26
C ASP A 180 19.49 -14.28 15.01
N LEU A 181 19.47 -12.95 14.94
CA LEU A 181 20.13 -12.17 13.89
C LEU A 181 21.49 -11.70 14.43
N ALA A 182 22.40 -12.66 14.54
CA ALA A 182 23.71 -12.46 15.17
C ALA A 182 24.59 -11.37 14.52
N PRO A 183 24.64 -11.22 13.18
CA PRO A 183 25.38 -10.12 12.55
C PRO A 183 24.90 -8.73 12.99
N GLU A 184 23.60 -8.59 13.20
CA GLU A 184 22.94 -7.37 13.67
C GLU A 184 22.92 -7.25 15.20
N GLN A 185 23.36 -8.27 15.93
CA GLN A 185 23.23 -8.40 17.39
C GLN A 185 21.78 -8.26 17.88
N LEU A 186 20.80 -8.66 17.06
CA LEU A 186 19.39 -8.57 17.39
C LEU A 186 18.81 -9.95 17.67
N TYR A 187 18.13 -10.06 18.80
CA TYR A 187 17.64 -11.32 19.32
C TYR A 187 16.13 -11.22 19.59
N TYR A 188 15.33 -11.82 18.73
CA TYR A 188 13.87 -11.79 18.78
C TYR A 188 13.28 -12.99 19.53
N LEU A 189 12.25 -12.74 20.33
CA LEU A 189 11.25 -13.71 20.73
C LEU A 189 9.97 -13.37 19.98
N VAL A 190 9.42 -14.30 19.22
CA VAL A 190 8.30 -14.08 18.30
C VAL A 190 7.13 -14.96 18.70
N LEU A 191 5.93 -14.38 18.68
CA LEU A 191 4.65 -15.06 18.81
C LEU A 191 3.90 -15.01 17.48
N GLN A 192 3.50 -16.18 16.97
CA GLN A 192 2.72 -16.30 15.75
C GLN A 192 1.24 -15.95 16.02
N THR A 193 0.90 -14.67 15.86
CA THR A 193 -0.46 -14.19 16.20
C THR A 193 -1.52 -14.44 15.14
N HIS A 194 -1.13 -14.60 13.87
CA HIS A 194 -2.06 -14.74 12.74
C HIS A 194 -1.49 -15.68 11.67
N GLU A 195 -2.37 -16.34 10.93
CA GLU A 195 -1.98 -17.02 9.69
C GLU A 195 -1.65 -15.98 8.62
N SER A 196 -0.71 -16.32 7.72
CA SER A 196 -0.48 -15.48 6.56
C SER A 196 -1.73 -15.48 5.68
N LYS A 197 -1.98 -14.36 5.02
CA LYS A 197 -3.10 -14.24 4.09
C LYS A 197 -2.76 -13.31 2.97
N ASP A 198 -3.44 -13.52 1.86
CA ASP A 198 -3.38 -12.61 0.74
C ASP A 198 -4.22 -11.34 1.03
N ILE A 199 -3.61 -10.18 0.78
CA ILE A 199 -4.27 -8.88 0.89
C ILE A 199 -4.18 -8.19 -0.47
N SER A 200 -5.33 -7.72 -0.95
CA SER A 200 -5.40 -6.98 -2.19
C SER A 200 -4.79 -5.58 -2.04
N GLU A 201 -3.99 -5.18 -3.03
CA GLU A 201 -3.52 -3.82 -3.20
C GLU A 201 -3.95 -3.26 -4.56
N ILE A 202 -4.36 -2.00 -4.58
CA ILE A 202 -4.67 -1.29 -5.81
C ILE A 202 -3.87 0.00 -5.89
N LYS A 203 -3.29 0.29 -7.06
CA LYS A 203 -2.78 1.62 -7.37
C LYS A 203 -3.84 2.40 -8.13
N VAL A 204 -4.13 3.60 -7.63
CA VAL A 204 -5.24 4.42 -8.09
C VAL A 204 -4.71 5.79 -8.47
N LEU A 205 -4.93 6.18 -9.72
CA LEU A 205 -4.78 7.56 -10.15
C LEU A 205 -6.00 8.35 -9.67
N LYS A 206 -5.76 9.40 -8.86
CA LYS A 206 -6.76 10.41 -8.50
C LYS A 206 -6.50 11.65 -9.36
N ILE A 207 -7.55 12.20 -9.97
CA ILE A 207 -7.54 13.51 -10.63
C ILE A 207 -8.67 14.34 -10.02
N VAL A 208 -8.39 15.61 -9.75
CA VAL A 208 -9.39 16.58 -9.26
C VAL A 208 -9.54 17.67 -10.31
N GLU A 209 -10.79 17.96 -10.67
CA GLU A 209 -11.18 19.00 -11.61
C GLU A 209 -12.12 19.97 -10.90
N PRO A 210 -11.96 21.31 -11.04
CA PRO A 210 -12.96 22.25 -10.57
C PRO A 210 -14.26 22.05 -11.34
N ILE A 211 -15.40 22.32 -10.70
CA ILE A 211 -16.69 22.37 -11.39
C ILE A 211 -16.81 23.75 -12.05
N GLU A 212 -17.08 23.76 -13.36
CA GLU A 212 -17.36 24.97 -14.14
C GLU A 212 -18.69 25.64 -13.75
#